data_AF-A0A934AIU3-F1
#
_entry.id   AF-A0A934AIU3-F1
#
_cell.length_a   1.000
_cell.length_b   1.000
_cell.length_c   1.000
_cell.angle_alpha   90.00
_cell.angle_beta   90.00
_cell.angle_gamma   90.00
#
_symmetry.space_group_name_H-M   'P 1'
#
loop_
_entity.id
_entity.type
_entity.pdbx_description
1 polymer ?
#
loop_
_entity_poly.entity_id
_entity_poly.type
_entity_poly.pdbx_seq_one_letter_code
_entity_poly.pdbx_strand_id
1 'polypeptide(L)'
;MRISSAVAVSALFVLCSGLVSAKEPPKAGSQAEAEGGKPGRKDANPQEQLYAKLPDKLATELELTDAQKTQVKAAVEKSRAKLEAMQAEMKTLHERMRKEMFSMKEGIRENLTMDQKERFDMVIAKFMGRMMGGGQGMGPGGRQGMRGGMGPQGRQGMMRGEPGMDEEGMDPEAAMRRKMKMRRMKKMQEPGFEEEGEIEGGPEGD
;
A
#
# COMPACT_ATOMS: atom_id res chain seq x y z
N MET A 1 -5.91 -33.47 37.00
CA MET A 1 -4.64 -32.76 37.22
C MET A 1 -4.72 -31.43 36.50
N ARG A 2 -4.82 -30.30 37.23
CA ARG A 2 -4.88 -28.94 36.67
C ARG A 2 -3.53 -28.29 36.95
N ILE A 3 -2.78 -27.96 35.90
CA ILE A 3 -1.47 -27.32 36.01
C ILE A 3 -1.72 -25.81 36.07
N SER A 4 -1.58 -25.23 37.26
CA SER A 4 -1.60 -23.79 37.48
C SER A 4 -0.28 -23.19 37.01
N SER A 5 -0.29 -22.42 35.93
CA SER A 5 0.88 -21.70 35.42
C SER A 5 0.97 -20.33 36.09
N ALA A 6 1.87 -20.19 37.06
CA ALA A 6 2.27 -18.91 37.61
C ALA A 6 3.14 -18.15 36.59
N VAL A 7 2.75 -16.92 36.24
CA VAL A 7 3.58 -16.02 35.45
C VAL A 7 3.99 -14.88 36.37
N ALA A 8 5.23 -14.95 36.84
CA ALA A 8 5.91 -13.85 37.52
C ALA A 8 7.36 -13.86 37.05
N VAL A 9 7.74 -12.95 36.15
CA VAL A 9 9.11 -12.41 36.13
C VAL A 9 9.05 -10.95 35.66
N SER A 10 9.35 -10.09 36.62
CA SER A 10 9.72 -8.69 36.50
C SER A 10 11.17 -8.58 36.01
N ALA A 11 11.48 -7.63 35.13
CA ALA A 11 12.84 -7.12 34.99
C ALA A 11 12.84 -5.70 34.39
N LEU A 12 13.07 -4.73 35.27
CA LEU A 12 13.60 -3.40 34.98
C LEU A 12 14.79 -3.51 34.01
N PHE A 13 14.73 -2.80 32.88
CA PHE A 13 15.93 -2.45 32.13
C PHE A 13 16.21 -0.95 32.33
N VAL A 14 17.00 -0.69 33.36
CA VAL A 14 17.54 0.62 33.70
C VAL A 14 19.06 0.55 33.55
N LEU A 15 19.58 1.57 32.86
CA LEU A 15 20.96 2.10 32.89
C LEU A 15 22.06 1.50 31.97
N CYS A 16 22.86 2.46 31.49
CA CYS A 16 24.25 2.40 31.01
C CYS A 16 24.52 1.98 29.55
N SER A 17 24.78 2.97 28.69
CA SER A 17 25.80 2.84 27.65
C SER A 17 26.71 4.04 27.72
N GLY A 18 27.93 3.76 28.18
CA GLY A 18 28.96 4.73 28.49
C GLY A 18 29.60 5.36 27.26
N LEU A 19 30.34 6.43 27.56
CA LEU A 19 31.33 7.06 26.71
C LEU A 19 32.37 6.05 26.23
N VAL A 20 32.41 5.78 24.93
CA VAL A 20 33.61 5.31 24.25
C VAL A 20 34.16 6.47 23.44
N SER A 21 35.17 7.13 24.01
CA SER A 21 36.07 8.02 23.29
C SER A 21 36.99 7.16 22.43
N ALA A 22 36.83 7.20 21.10
CA ALA A 22 37.71 6.55 20.16
C ALA A 22 38.25 7.56 19.14
N LYS A 23 39.57 7.61 19.13
CA LYS A 23 40.50 8.47 18.39
C LYS A 23 40.41 8.23 16.88
N GLU A 24 40.20 9.31 16.12
CA GLU A 24 40.16 9.31 14.65
C GLU A 24 41.53 8.96 14.02
N PRO A 25 41.58 8.08 13.01
CA PRO A 25 42.69 8.04 12.06
C PRO A 25 42.49 9.06 10.91
N PRO A 26 43.59 9.61 10.36
CA PRO A 26 43.56 10.68 9.37
C PRO A 26 42.99 10.24 8.01
N LYS A 27 42.24 11.17 7.38
CA LYS A 27 41.71 11.12 6.01
C LYS A 27 42.85 10.93 4.98
N ALA A 28 42.83 9.80 4.28
CA ALA A 28 43.47 9.67 2.97
C ALA A 28 42.41 9.90 1.89
N GLY A 29 42.65 10.90 1.05
CA GLY A 29 41.79 11.24 -0.07
C GLY A 29 41.83 10.20 -1.17
N SER A 30 40.69 9.99 -1.81
CA SER A 30 40.60 9.48 -3.18
C SER A 30 39.33 10.04 -3.80
N GLN A 31 39.50 11.15 -4.52
CA GLN A 31 38.59 11.54 -5.59
C GLN A 31 38.78 10.53 -6.73
N ALA A 32 37.83 9.61 -6.85
CA ALA A 32 37.59 8.92 -8.10
C ALA A 32 36.30 9.51 -8.68
N GLU A 33 36.46 10.36 -9.69
CA GLU A 33 35.38 10.81 -10.57
C GLU A 33 34.88 9.59 -11.35
N ALA A 34 33.78 9.01 -10.89
CA ALA A 34 33.05 7.97 -11.62
C ALA A 34 31.89 8.63 -12.36
N GLU A 35 31.94 8.52 -13.68
CA GLU A 35 30.95 8.97 -14.65
C GLU A 35 29.54 8.46 -14.32
N GLY A 36 28.61 9.40 -14.09
CA GLY A 36 27.51 9.64 -15.03
C GLY A 36 26.40 8.60 -15.21
N GLY A 37 26.34 7.52 -14.45
CA GLY A 37 25.15 6.66 -14.42
C GLY A 37 24.08 7.24 -13.50
N LYS A 38 23.06 7.95 -14.03
CA LYS A 38 21.88 8.37 -13.23
C LYS A 38 21.33 7.11 -12.53
N PRO A 39 21.41 7.00 -11.19
CA PRO A 39 20.87 5.84 -10.51
C PRO A 39 19.37 5.84 -10.79
N GLY A 40 18.90 4.82 -11.52
CA GLY A 40 17.48 4.56 -11.67
C GLY A 40 16.89 4.57 -10.28
N ARG A 41 16.07 5.58 -10.00
CA ARG A 41 15.34 5.72 -8.75
C ARG A 41 14.39 4.52 -8.69
N LYS A 42 14.88 3.39 -8.17
CA LYS A 42 14.02 2.35 -7.62
C LYS A 42 13.06 3.10 -6.70
N ASP A 43 11.77 2.97 -6.95
CA ASP A 43 10.68 3.70 -6.31
C ASP A 43 10.69 3.51 -4.79
N ALA A 44 11.64 4.17 -4.12
CA ALA A 44 11.76 4.16 -2.69
C ALA A 44 10.46 4.76 -2.18
N ASN A 45 9.74 3.99 -1.37
CA ASN A 45 8.46 4.37 -0.82
C ASN A 45 8.60 5.81 -0.26
N PRO A 46 7.74 6.77 -0.65
CA PRO A 46 7.87 8.17 -0.24
C PRO A 46 8.08 8.35 1.27
N GLN A 47 7.52 7.45 2.08
CA GLN A 47 7.74 7.42 3.53
C GLN A 47 9.19 7.12 3.93
N GLU A 48 9.86 6.16 3.29
CA GLU A 48 11.26 5.84 3.59
C GLU A 48 12.19 7.02 3.30
N GLN A 49 11.90 7.76 2.22
CA GLN A 49 12.67 8.95 1.86
C GLN A 49 12.55 10.06 2.91
N LEU A 50 11.40 10.17 3.58
CA LEU A 50 11.19 11.14 4.66
C LEU A 50 12.03 10.79 5.89
N TYR A 51 12.03 9.52 6.31
CA TYR A 51 12.84 9.07 7.44
C TYR A 51 14.34 9.20 7.20
N ALA A 52 14.81 9.01 5.97
CA ALA A 52 16.21 9.19 5.61
C ALA A 52 16.69 10.64 5.78
N LYS A 53 15.81 11.63 5.52
CA LYS A 53 16.14 13.06 5.60
C LYS A 53 15.87 13.67 6.97
N LEU A 54 15.16 12.95 7.84
CA LEU A 54 14.72 13.46 9.14
C LEU A 54 15.88 13.86 10.07
N PRO A 55 16.98 13.09 10.20
CA PRO A 55 18.08 13.47 11.09
C PRO A 55 18.75 14.78 10.67
N ASP A 56 18.95 14.99 9.37
CA ASP A 56 19.62 16.19 8.87
C ASP A 56 18.71 17.42 8.96
N LYS A 57 17.39 17.24 8.77
CA LYS A 57 16.40 18.31 9.05
C LYS A 57 16.40 18.70 10.52
N LEU A 58 16.30 17.73 11.43
CA LEU A 58 16.33 17.98 12.87
C LEU A 58 17.65 18.62 13.30
N ALA A 59 18.77 18.19 12.73
CA ALA A 59 20.07 18.78 12.98
C ALA A 59 20.15 20.26 12.58
N THR A 60 19.51 20.63 11.47
CA THR A 60 19.52 22.00 10.95
C THR A 60 18.55 22.89 11.72
N GLU A 61 17.31 22.43 11.93
CA GLU A 61 16.26 23.24 12.58
C GLU A 61 16.52 23.46 14.08
N LEU A 62 17.25 22.55 14.73
CA LEU A 62 17.56 22.62 16.17
C LEU A 62 19.02 22.97 16.45
N GLU A 63 19.80 23.30 15.41
CA GLU A 63 21.23 23.64 15.52
C GLU A 63 22.02 22.63 16.37
N LEU A 64 21.78 21.34 16.14
CA LEU A 64 22.35 20.28 16.97
C LEU A 64 23.88 20.28 16.87
N THR A 65 24.54 20.07 18.03
CA THR A 65 25.98 19.78 18.07
C THR A 65 26.29 18.45 17.40
N ASP A 66 27.54 18.21 17.00
CA ASP A 66 27.90 16.97 16.29
C ASP A 66 27.70 15.70 17.15
N ALA A 67 27.88 15.83 18.47
CA ALA A 67 27.56 14.77 19.41
C ALA A 67 26.05 14.45 19.43
N GLN A 68 25.20 15.48 19.45
CA GLN A 68 23.74 15.30 19.39
C GLN A 68 23.28 14.77 18.04
N LYS A 69 23.85 15.24 16.92
CA LYS A 69 23.58 14.70 15.57
C LYS A 69 23.82 13.20 15.51
N THR A 70 24.92 12.73 16.10
CA THR A 70 25.28 11.31 16.15
C THR A 70 24.24 10.52 16.94
N GLN A 71 23.80 11.02 18.09
CA GLN A 71 22.76 10.38 18.90
C GLN A 71 21.40 10.34 18.18
N VAL A 72 21.01 11.42 17.51
CA VAL A 72 19.75 11.50 16.75
C VAL A 72 19.78 10.55 15.55
N LYS A 73 20.89 10.48 14.81
CA LYS A 73 21.06 9.51 13.71
C LYS A 73 20.90 8.08 14.20
N ALA A 74 21.59 7.71 15.28
CA ALA A 74 21.47 6.38 15.87
C ALA A 74 20.04 6.07 16.34
N ALA A 75 19.32 7.04 16.93
CA ALA A 75 17.95 6.87 17.36
C ALA A 75 16.98 6.65 16.18
N VAL A 76 17.15 7.42 15.10
CA VAL A 76 16.33 7.28 13.88
C VAL A 76 16.61 5.96 13.18
N GLU A 77 17.87 5.53 13.07
CA GLU A 77 18.24 4.23 12.50
C GLU A 77 17.63 3.07 13.29
N LYS A 78 17.69 3.12 14.63
CA LYS A 78 17.05 2.13 15.50
C LYS A 78 15.53 2.09 15.29
N SER A 79 14.90 3.26 15.16
CA SER A 79 13.45 3.36 14.89
C SER A 79 13.10 2.76 13.53
N ARG A 80 13.90 3.07 12.50
CA ARG A 80 13.74 2.51 11.15
C ARG A 80 13.84 0.99 11.16
N ALA A 81 14.86 0.42 11.78
CA ALA A 81 15.01 -1.03 11.89
C ALA A 81 13.79 -1.69 12.57
N LYS A 82 13.23 -1.05 13.61
CA LYS A 82 12.00 -1.52 14.27
C LYS A 82 10.77 -1.47 13.35
N LEU A 83 10.64 -0.41 12.56
CA LEU A 83 9.56 -0.29 11.58
C LEU A 83 9.68 -1.35 10.48
N GLU A 84 10.88 -1.60 9.97
CA GLU A 84 11.14 -2.64 8.97
C GLU A 84 10.79 -4.03 9.52
N ALA A 85 11.17 -4.34 10.77
CA ALA A 85 10.78 -5.57 11.45
C ALA A 85 9.25 -5.69 11.59
N MET A 86 8.58 -4.62 12.04
CA MET A 86 7.12 -4.59 12.18
C MET A 86 6.42 -4.78 10.82
N GLN A 87 6.95 -4.19 9.74
CA GLN A 87 6.41 -4.40 8.39
C GLN A 87 6.57 -5.85 7.93
N ALA A 88 7.71 -6.48 8.22
CA ALA A 88 7.92 -7.90 7.92
C ALA A 88 6.93 -8.77 8.69
N GLU A 89 6.74 -8.52 9.99
CA GLU A 89 5.75 -9.20 10.82
C GLU A 89 4.33 -9.01 10.27
N MET A 90 3.94 -7.79 9.91
CA MET A 90 2.63 -7.50 9.33
C MET A 90 2.40 -8.22 8.00
N LYS A 91 3.42 -8.33 7.14
CA LYS A 91 3.33 -9.14 5.91
C LYS A 91 3.04 -10.61 6.24
N THR A 92 3.77 -11.19 7.20
CA THR A 92 3.52 -12.58 7.61
C THR A 92 2.14 -12.77 8.25
N LEU A 93 1.68 -11.79 9.02
CA LEU A 93 0.34 -11.80 9.62
C LEU A 93 -0.73 -11.75 8.55
N HIS A 94 -0.59 -10.88 7.54
CA HIS A 94 -1.52 -10.79 6.42
C HIS A 94 -1.60 -12.11 5.63
N GLU A 95 -0.47 -12.78 5.41
CA GLU A 95 -0.46 -14.10 4.75
C GLU A 95 -1.20 -15.16 5.57
N ARG A 96 -0.98 -15.20 6.89
CA ARG A 96 -1.70 -16.12 7.78
C ARG A 96 -3.20 -15.83 7.77
N MET A 97 -3.59 -14.57 7.93
CA MET A 97 -4.99 -14.15 7.89
C MET A 97 -5.64 -14.51 6.55
N ARG A 98 -4.95 -14.33 5.42
CA ARG A 98 -5.45 -14.74 4.11
C ARG A 98 -5.69 -16.25 4.01
N LYS A 99 -4.78 -17.07 4.55
CA LYS A 99 -4.92 -18.53 4.59
C LYS A 99 -6.10 -18.95 5.48
N GLU A 100 -6.24 -18.35 6.67
CA GLU A 100 -7.35 -18.63 7.58
C GLU A 100 -8.69 -18.22 6.97
N MET A 101 -8.77 -17.06 6.32
CA MET A 101 -9.98 -16.64 5.61
C MET A 101 -10.36 -17.61 4.49
N PHE A 102 -9.38 -18.12 3.74
CA PHE A 102 -9.64 -19.11 2.71
C PHE A 102 -10.15 -20.43 3.30
N SER A 103 -9.49 -20.93 4.35
CA SER A 103 -9.91 -22.14 5.07
C SER A 103 -11.33 -22.01 5.62
N MET A 104 -11.64 -20.89 6.27
CA MET A 104 -12.98 -20.59 6.78
C MET A 104 -14.01 -20.54 5.64
N LYS A 105 -13.66 -19.93 4.50
CA LYS A 105 -14.54 -19.87 3.32
C LYS A 105 -14.88 -21.28 2.84
N GLU A 106 -13.90 -22.16 2.68
CA GLU A 106 -14.12 -23.53 2.21
C GLU A 106 -14.95 -24.34 3.23
N GLY A 107 -14.66 -24.22 4.52
CA GLY A 107 -15.43 -24.91 5.56
C GLY A 107 -16.92 -24.48 5.60
N ILE A 108 -17.22 -23.21 5.34
CA ILE A 108 -18.61 -22.76 5.16
C ILE A 108 -19.20 -23.38 3.89
N ARG A 109 -18.45 -23.33 2.79
CA ARG A 109 -18.91 -23.79 1.47
C ARG A 109 -19.25 -25.28 1.44
N GLU A 110 -18.52 -26.13 2.15
CA GLU A 110 -18.76 -27.57 2.24
C GLU A 110 -20.16 -27.91 2.78
N ASN A 111 -20.73 -27.06 3.63
CA ASN A 111 -22.03 -27.27 4.27
C ASN A 111 -23.21 -26.66 3.49
N LEU A 112 -22.96 -26.07 2.32
CA LEU A 112 -23.97 -25.41 1.50
C LEU A 112 -24.42 -26.29 0.32
N THR A 113 -25.67 -26.14 -0.10
CA THR A 113 -26.16 -26.71 -1.36
C THR A 113 -25.51 -26.02 -2.57
N MET A 114 -25.58 -26.62 -3.77
CA MET A 114 -25.05 -26.03 -5.01
C MET A 114 -25.55 -24.58 -5.21
N ASP A 115 -26.86 -24.35 -5.15
CA ASP A 115 -27.45 -23.02 -5.34
C ASP A 115 -27.04 -22.01 -4.27
N GLN A 116 -26.78 -22.48 -3.05
CA GLN A 116 -26.32 -21.64 -1.95
C GLN A 116 -24.85 -21.24 -2.09
N LYS A 117 -24.01 -22.12 -2.65
CA LYS A 117 -22.58 -21.85 -2.88
C LYS A 117 -22.38 -20.67 -3.81
N GLU A 118 -23.15 -20.58 -4.90
CA GLU A 118 -23.07 -19.45 -5.84
C GLU A 118 -23.44 -18.12 -5.17
N ARG A 119 -24.52 -18.10 -4.38
CA ARG A 119 -24.93 -16.91 -3.62
C ARG A 119 -23.88 -16.51 -2.59
N PHE A 120 -23.30 -17.48 -1.90
CA PHE A 120 -22.22 -17.25 -0.94
C PHE A 120 -20.99 -16.66 -1.61
N ASP A 121 -20.55 -17.22 -2.74
CA ASP A 121 -19.40 -16.72 -3.51
C ASP A 121 -19.62 -15.26 -3.97
N MET A 122 -20.83 -14.91 -4.43
CA MET A 122 -21.19 -13.53 -4.78
C MET A 122 -21.15 -12.58 -3.58
N VAL A 123 -21.68 -13.01 -2.42
CA VAL A 123 -21.67 -12.19 -1.19
C VAL A 123 -20.24 -11.92 -0.73
N ILE A 124 -19.38 -12.95 -0.73
CA ILE A 124 -17.97 -12.80 -0.36
C ILE A 124 -17.23 -11.90 -1.35
N ALA A 125 -17.45 -12.07 -2.66
CA ALA A 125 -16.83 -11.23 -3.68
C ALA A 125 -17.23 -9.75 -3.53
N LYS A 126 -18.51 -9.46 -3.27
CA LYS A 126 -19.00 -8.09 -3.03
C LYS A 126 -18.39 -7.49 -1.76
N PHE A 127 -18.31 -8.29 -0.69
CA PHE A 127 -17.73 -7.85 0.57
C PHE A 127 -16.23 -7.55 0.43
N MET A 128 -15.46 -8.47 -0.16
CA MET A 128 -14.03 -8.26 -0.41
C MET A 128 -13.77 -7.13 -1.40
N GLY A 129 -14.61 -6.98 -2.42
CA GLY A 129 -14.52 -5.88 -3.38
C GLY A 129 -14.67 -4.51 -2.70
N ARG A 130 -15.61 -4.38 -1.76
CA ARG A 130 -15.78 -3.16 -0.95
C ARG A 130 -14.58 -2.89 -0.02
N MET A 131 -13.94 -3.94 0.48
CA MET A 131 -12.83 -3.82 1.41
C MET A 131 -11.48 -3.55 0.71
N MET A 132 -11.22 -4.19 -0.44
CA MET A 132 -9.97 -4.07 -1.19
C MET A 132 -9.98 -2.94 -2.22
N GLY A 133 -11.13 -2.57 -2.77
CA GLY A 133 -11.27 -1.41 -3.67
C GLY A 133 -11.19 -0.07 -2.94
N GLY A 134 -10.46 0.01 -1.83
CA GLY A 134 -10.47 1.14 -0.90
C GLY A 134 -10.35 2.50 -1.59
N GLY A 135 -11.24 3.42 -1.25
CA GLY A 135 -11.14 4.81 -1.68
C GLY A 135 -12.39 5.59 -1.36
N GLN A 136 -12.27 6.52 -0.41
CA GLN A 136 -13.26 7.53 0.01
C GLN A 136 -14.56 7.03 0.67
N GLY A 137 -14.53 7.00 2.00
CA GLY A 137 -15.70 7.35 2.80
C GLY A 137 -16.59 6.19 3.20
N MET A 138 -16.28 5.57 4.34
CA MET A 138 -17.24 5.10 5.36
C MET A 138 -16.55 4.05 6.25
N GLY A 139 -15.65 4.52 7.11
CA GLY A 139 -15.51 3.83 8.40
C GLY A 139 -16.77 4.13 9.23
N PRO A 140 -17.41 3.13 9.86
CA PRO A 140 -18.53 3.37 10.77
C PRO A 140 -18.00 4.12 12.00
N GLY A 141 -18.06 5.45 11.96
CA GLY A 141 -17.45 6.35 12.94
C GLY A 141 -16.78 7.60 12.37
N GLY A 142 -16.66 7.72 11.03
CA GLY A 142 -16.23 8.94 10.36
C GLY A 142 -17.29 10.03 10.42
N ARG A 143 -17.38 10.70 11.57
CA ARG A 143 -17.84 12.09 11.81
C ARG A 143 -18.24 12.80 10.50
N GLN A 144 -19.52 13.09 10.26
CA GLN A 144 -20.25 14.18 10.92
C GLN A 144 -19.30 15.27 11.48
N GLY A 145 -18.53 15.84 10.57
CA GLY A 145 -17.56 16.89 10.82
C GLY A 145 -17.44 17.83 9.63
N MET A 146 -18.56 18.15 8.97
CA MET A 146 -18.64 19.37 8.16
C MET A 146 -18.68 20.57 9.12
N ARG A 147 -17.50 20.82 9.70
CA ARG A 147 -17.03 22.11 10.13
C ARG A 147 -16.64 22.85 8.84
N GLY A 148 -17.59 23.61 8.30
CA GLY A 148 -17.43 24.42 7.10
C GLY A 148 -18.19 25.74 7.21
N GLY A 149 -18.08 26.40 8.36
CA GLY A 149 -18.34 27.83 8.45
C GLY A 149 -17.15 28.59 7.86
N MET A 150 -17.31 29.13 6.65
CA MET A 150 -16.55 30.20 5.98
C MET A 150 -16.95 30.16 4.49
N GLY A 151 -17.59 31.12 3.84
CA GLY A 151 -18.12 32.45 4.16
C GLY A 151 -18.77 32.99 2.86
N PRO A 152 -19.61 34.03 2.90
CA PRO A 152 -20.21 34.61 1.70
C PRO A 152 -19.28 35.70 1.15
N GLN A 153 -18.35 35.36 0.26
CA GLN A 153 -17.62 36.37 -0.51
C GLN A 153 -17.44 35.89 -1.94
N GLY A 154 -18.07 36.66 -2.84
CA GLY A 154 -18.17 36.36 -4.24
C GLY A 154 -16.83 36.27 -4.95
N ARG A 155 -16.78 35.38 -5.93
CA ARG A 155 -15.96 35.58 -7.11
C ARG A 155 -16.71 35.05 -8.31
N GLN A 156 -17.65 35.88 -8.73
CA GLN A 156 -18.07 36.00 -10.12
C GLN A 156 -16.80 36.19 -10.96
N GLY A 157 -16.43 35.18 -11.74
CA GLY A 157 -15.15 35.12 -12.42
C GLY A 157 -15.14 34.03 -13.46
N MET A 158 -15.62 34.40 -14.63
CA MET A 158 -15.76 33.61 -15.85
C MET A 158 -14.49 32.83 -16.20
N MET A 159 -14.60 31.52 -16.39
CA MET A 159 -13.80 30.77 -17.37
C MET A 159 -14.68 29.67 -17.96
N ARG A 160 -15.19 30.00 -19.14
CA ARG A 160 -15.82 29.15 -20.13
C ARG A 160 -14.68 28.48 -20.90
N GLY A 161 -14.55 27.16 -20.80
CA GLY A 161 -13.67 26.37 -21.68
C GLY A 161 -13.06 25.15 -21.01
N GLU A 162 -13.36 23.98 -21.59
CA GLU A 162 -12.79 22.64 -21.34
C GLU A 162 -13.41 21.80 -20.20
N PRO A 163 -14.35 20.88 -20.53
CA PRO A 163 -14.67 19.76 -19.67
C PRO A 163 -13.57 18.68 -19.81
N GLY A 164 -12.44 18.92 -19.15
CA GLY A 164 -11.56 17.83 -18.73
C GLY A 164 -12.27 17.09 -17.60
N MET A 165 -13.03 16.05 -17.93
CA MET A 165 -13.61 15.18 -16.91
C MET A 165 -12.50 14.31 -16.33
N ASP A 166 -12.02 14.70 -15.16
CA ASP A 166 -11.17 13.93 -14.28
C ASP A 166 -11.79 12.52 -14.10
N GLU A 167 -11.04 11.47 -14.45
CA GLU A 167 -11.49 10.07 -14.39
C GLU A 167 -11.89 9.58 -12.97
N GLU A 168 -11.73 10.40 -11.93
CA GLU A 168 -11.94 10.02 -10.53
C GLU A 168 -13.41 9.99 -10.07
N GLY A 169 -14.37 10.41 -10.92
CA GLY A 169 -15.80 10.36 -10.62
C GLY A 169 -16.63 9.37 -11.45
N MET A 170 -16.00 8.59 -12.33
CA MET A 170 -16.74 7.75 -13.28
C MET A 170 -17.18 6.43 -12.63
N ASP A 171 -18.47 6.09 -12.76
CA ASP A 171 -19.02 4.81 -12.30
C ASP A 171 -18.13 3.65 -12.77
N PRO A 172 -17.65 2.77 -11.87
CA PRO A 172 -16.79 1.64 -12.23
C PRO A 172 -17.37 0.76 -13.34
N GLU A 173 -18.70 0.68 -13.47
CA GLU A 173 -19.34 -0.06 -14.57
C GLU A 173 -19.14 0.64 -15.93
N ALA A 174 -19.26 1.96 -15.97
CA ALA A 174 -19.01 2.76 -17.17
C ALA A 174 -17.53 2.71 -17.60
N ALA A 175 -16.61 2.75 -16.63
CA ALA A 175 -15.18 2.61 -16.88
C ALA A 175 -14.84 1.24 -17.49
N MET A 176 -15.44 0.16 -16.98
CA MET A 176 -15.23 -1.19 -17.51
C MET A 176 -15.79 -1.35 -18.93
N ARG A 177 -17.00 -0.83 -19.21
CA ARG A 177 -17.57 -0.80 -20.56
C ARG A 177 -16.67 -0.06 -21.55
N ARG A 178 -16.12 1.09 -21.15
CA ARG A 178 -15.18 1.86 -21.99
C ARG A 178 -13.89 1.08 -22.25
N LYS A 179 -13.34 0.41 -21.24
CA LYS A 179 -12.13 -0.43 -21.38
C LYS A 179 -12.35 -1.62 -22.30
N MET A 180 -13.51 -2.31 -22.21
CA MET A 180 -13.87 -3.38 -23.14
C MET A 180 -14.01 -2.87 -24.58
N LYS A 181 -14.65 -1.71 -24.77
CA LYS A 181 -14.82 -1.09 -26.08
C LYS A 181 -13.45 -0.77 -26.72
N MET A 182 -12.50 -0.26 -25.93
CA MET A 182 -11.14 0.02 -26.40
C MET A 182 -10.37 -1.25 -26.77
N ARG A 183 -10.52 -2.35 -26.00
CA ARG A 183 -9.90 -3.64 -26.36
C ARG A 183 -10.49 -4.21 -27.65
N ARG A 184 -11.81 -4.11 -27.83
CA ARG A 184 -12.48 -4.56 -29.07
C ARG A 184 -12.03 -3.74 -30.28
N MET A 185 -11.93 -2.42 -30.14
CA MET A 185 -11.43 -1.56 -31.21
C MET A 185 -9.95 -1.83 -31.53
N LYS A 186 -9.12 -2.03 -30.50
CA LYS A 186 -7.71 -2.38 -30.70
C LYS A 186 -7.55 -3.73 -31.40
N LYS A 187 -8.35 -4.73 -31.04
CA LYS A 187 -8.36 -6.04 -31.70
C LYS A 187 -8.79 -5.96 -33.18
N MET A 188 -9.66 -5.01 -33.54
CA MET A 188 -10.05 -4.77 -34.94
C MET A 188 -9.00 -3.96 -35.73
N GLN A 189 -8.07 -3.28 -35.05
CA GLN A 189 -6.98 -2.53 -35.70
C GLN A 189 -5.70 -3.36 -35.89
N GLU A 190 -5.61 -4.56 -35.32
CA GLU A 190 -4.49 -5.47 -35.57
C GLU A 190 -4.71 -6.18 -36.92
N PRO A 191 -3.91 -5.87 -37.96
CA PRO A 191 -4.03 -6.54 -39.25
C PRO A 191 -3.57 -8.00 -39.09
N GLY A 192 -4.50 -8.94 -39.28
CA GLY A 192 -4.23 -10.38 -39.19
C GLY A 192 -5.21 -11.18 -38.32
N PHE A 193 -6.30 -10.59 -37.80
CA PHE A 193 -7.38 -11.38 -37.21
C PHE A 193 -8.24 -11.99 -38.32
N GLU A 194 -7.77 -13.10 -38.90
CA GLU A 194 -8.59 -13.97 -39.72
C GLU A 194 -9.68 -14.57 -38.81
N GLU A 195 -10.93 -14.24 -39.14
CA GLU A 195 -12.13 -14.73 -38.49
C GLU A 195 -12.23 -16.23 -38.84
N GLU A 196 -11.65 -17.09 -37.99
CA GLU A 196 -11.83 -18.53 -38.09
C GLU A 196 -13.31 -18.83 -37.89
N GLY A 197 -14.00 -19.01 -39.02
CA GLY A 197 -15.39 -19.41 -39.08
C GLY A 197 -15.60 -20.75 -38.39
N GLU A 198 -16.62 -20.79 -37.53
CA GLU A 198 -17.24 -22.03 -37.05
C GLU A 198 -17.60 -22.90 -38.26
N ILE A 199 -16.83 -23.97 -38.47
CA ILE A 199 -17.27 -25.08 -39.31
C ILE A 199 -18.23 -25.91 -38.45
N GLU A 200 -19.51 -25.64 -38.66
CA GLU A 200 -20.65 -26.40 -38.18
C GLU A 200 -20.61 -27.82 -38.81
N GLY A 201 -19.85 -28.71 -38.19
CA GLY A 201 -19.81 -30.13 -38.54
C GLY A 201 -20.87 -30.90 -37.77
N GLY A 202 -22.10 -30.93 -38.30
CA GLY A 202 -23.15 -31.83 -37.83
C GLY A 202 -22.82 -33.29 -38.19
N PRO A 203 -23.01 -34.26 -37.28
CA PRO A 203 -22.95 -35.67 -37.65
C PRO A 203 -24.26 -36.09 -38.33
N GLU A 204 -24.17 -36.40 -39.63
CA GLU A 204 -25.11 -37.23 -40.38
C GLU A 204 -25.05 -38.72 -39.91
N GLY A 205 -26.10 -39.48 -40.25
CA GLY A 205 -26.45 -40.86 -39.84
C GLY A 205 -25.35 -41.93 -39.81
N ASP A 206 -25.56 -43.10 -39.19
CA ASP A 206 -26.71 -44.03 -39.27
C ASP A 206 -27.16 -44.59 -37.90
#